data_AF-A0A843H5E0-F1
#
_entry.id   AF-A0A843H5E0-F1
#
_cell.length_a   1.000
_cell.length_b   1.000
_cell.length_c   1.000
_cell.angle_alpha   90.00
_cell.angle_beta   90.00
_cell.angle_gamma   90.00
#
_symmetry.space_group_name_H-M   'P 1'
#
loop_
_entity.id
_entity.type
_entity.pdbx_description
1 polymer ?
#
loop_
_entity_poly.entity_id
_entity_poly.type
_entity_poly.pdbx_seq_one_letter_code
_entity_poly.pdbx_strand_id
1 'polypeptide(L)'
;MQYIIMFLIIIGLSLSDIMTGWIKAHVNSDYHSGTMRKGLYRKVAEWLIMLTSIGLEIGLTMLGNYYHSEELAKVAGTITAISVFIYISIMETISIFENFGEINPEMSWIKPILKRLRKYTNNDSNEE
;
A
#
# COMPACT_ATOMS: atom_id res chain seq x y z
N MET A 1 -7.58 18.23 5.70
CA MET A 1 -8.33 17.66 4.55
C MET A 1 -7.46 16.77 3.68
N GLN A 2 -6.27 17.21 3.24
CA GLN A 2 -5.39 16.40 2.38
C GLN A 2 -5.05 15.02 2.97
N TYR A 3 -4.67 14.92 4.24
CA TYR A 3 -4.34 13.63 4.89
C TYR A 3 -5.52 12.66 4.95
N ILE A 4 -6.73 13.17 5.17
CA ILE A 4 -7.95 12.37 5.20
C ILE A 4 -8.22 11.80 3.80
N ILE A 5 -8.04 12.60 2.76
CA ILE A 5 -8.22 12.15 1.36
C ILE A 5 -7.20 11.07 1.01
N MET A 6 -5.92 11.27 1.34
CA MET A 6 -4.88 10.26 1.11
C MET A 6 -5.20 8.94 1.81
N PHE A 7 -5.58 9.01 3.08
CA PHE A 7 -5.93 7.82 3.86
C PHE A 7 -7.17 7.10 3.31
N LEU A 8 -8.21 7.83 2.88
CA LEU A 8 -9.40 7.26 2.25
C LEU A 8 -9.10 6.55 0.94
N ILE A 9 -8.16 7.08 0.12
CA ILE A 9 -7.72 6.40 -1.11
C ILE A 9 -7.07 5.06 -0.77
N ILE A 10 -6.18 5.02 0.22
CA ILE A 10 -5.54 3.77 0.66
C ILE A 10 -6.58 2.77 1.16
N ILE A 11 -7.54 3.21 1.98
CA ILE A 11 -8.65 2.33 2.41
C ILE A 11 -9.44 1.81 1.21
N GLY A 12 -9.79 2.67 0.26
CA GLY A 12 -10.54 2.28 -0.94
C GLY A 12 -9.80 1.24 -1.79
N LEU A 13 -8.50 1.43 -2.01
CA LEU A 13 -7.65 0.47 -2.71
C LEU A 13 -7.58 -0.86 -1.93
N SER A 14 -7.38 -0.80 -0.62
CA SER A 14 -7.27 -1.98 0.24
C SER A 14 -8.57 -2.79 0.28
N LEU A 15 -9.73 -2.11 0.32
CA LEU A 15 -11.03 -2.77 0.21
C LEU A 15 -11.21 -3.45 -1.15
N SER A 16 -10.80 -2.79 -2.23
CA SER A 16 -10.81 -3.39 -3.57
C SER A 16 -9.92 -4.64 -3.65
N ASP A 17 -8.74 -4.61 -3.03
CA ASP A 17 -7.85 -5.79 -2.97
C ASP A 17 -8.48 -6.94 -2.17
N ILE A 18 -9.08 -6.65 -1.01
CA ILE A 18 -9.79 -7.65 -0.20
C ILE A 18 -10.95 -8.27 -1.00
N MET A 19 -11.75 -7.44 -1.68
CA MET A 19 -12.87 -7.89 -2.50
C MET A 19 -12.40 -8.76 -3.68
N THR A 20 -11.38 -8.31 -4.42
CA THR A 20 -10.82 -9.10 -5.53
C THR A 20 -10.18 -10.40 -5.06
N GLY A 21 -9.53 -10.40 -3.89
CA GLY A 21 -8.99 -11.60 -3.25
C GLY A 21 -10.08 -12.60 -2.87
N TRP A 22 -11.23 -12.13 -2.36
CA TRP A 22 -12.39 -12.98 -2.07
C TRP A 22 -13.02 -13.55 -3.34
N ILE A 23 -13.19 -12.73 -4.38
CA ILE A 23 -13.72 -13.19 -5.68
C ILE A 23 -12.80 -14.27 -6.26
N LYS A 24 -11.48 -14.05 -6.21
CA LYS A 24 -10.48 -15.04 -6.64
C LYS A 24 -10.63 -16.37 -5.89
N ALA A 25 -10.72 -16.33 -4.56
CA ALA A 25 -10.89 -17.53 -3.75
C ALA A 25 -12.20 -18.28 -4.10
N HIS A 26 -13.27 -17.53 -4.40
CA HIS A 26 -14.55 -18.10 -4.80
C HIS A 26 -14.48 -18.78 -6.18
N VAL A 27 -13.90 -18.10 -7.18
CA VAL A 27 -13.77 -18.62 -8.56
C VAL A 27 -12.88 -19.87 -8.59
N ASN A 28 -11.78 -19.86 -7.84
CA ASN A 28 -10.82 -20.97 -7.83
C ASN A 28 -11.16 -22.08 -6.82
N SER A 29 -12.28 -21.94 -6.07
CA SER A 29 -12.66 -22.84 -4.96
C SER A 29 -11.55 -23.05 -3.92
N ASP A 30 -10.66 -22.07 -3.76
CA ASP A 30 -9.43 -22.17 -2.99
C ASP A 30 -9.47 -21.31 -1.72
N TYR A 31 -10.26 -21.76 -0.75
CA TYR A 31 -10.48 -21.05 0.52
C TYR A 31 -9.41 -21.38 1.56
N HIS A 32 -8.17 -20.97 1.32
CA HIS A 32 -7.14 -21.03 2.36
C HIS A 32 -7.27 -19.84 3.33
N SER A 33 -7.96 -20.08 4.45
CA SER A 33 -8.15 -19.07 5.51
C SER A 33 -6.83 -18.47 6.04
N GLY A 34 -5.74 -19.24 6.02
CA GLY A 34 -4.40 -18.77 6.37
C GLY A 34 -3.88 -17.69 5.41
N THR A 35 -4.08 -17.87 4.11
CA THR A 35 -3.65 -16.92 3.07
C THR A 35 -4.45 -15.61 3.18
N MET A 36 -5.77 -15.72 3.39
CA MET A 36 -6.66 -14.57 3.54
C MET A 36 -6.35 -13.75 4.80
N ARG A 37 -6.08 -14.41 5.94
CA ARG A 37 -5.66 -13.73 7.19
C ARG A 37 -4.33 -13.00 7.03
N LYS A 38 -3.34 -13.63 6.38
CA LYS A 38 -2.06 -12.97 6.08
C LYS A 38 -2.24 -11.74 5.19
N GLY A 39 -3.11 -11.83 4.18
CA GLY A 39 -3.49 -10.67 3.36
C GLY A 39 -4.07 -9.54 4.19
N LEU A 40 -5.05 -9.84 5.05
CA LEU A 40 -5.69 -8.85 5.92
C LEU A 40 -4.70 -8.21 6.91
N TYR A 41 -3.83 -8.98 7.55
CA TYR A 41 -2.82 -8.43 8.47
C TYR A 41 -1.84 -7.50 7.75
N ARG A 42 -1.46 -7.81 6.50
CA ARG A 42 -0.65 -6.90 5.68
C ARG A 42 -1.37 -5.57 5.46
N LYS A 43 -2.67 -5.58 5.16
CA LYS A 43 -3.48 -4.37 4.97
C LYS A 43 -3.53 -3.50 6.21
N VAL A 44 -3.76 -4.13 7.37
CA VAL A 44 -3.77 -3.42 8.64
C VAL A 44 -2.40 -2.78 8.92
N ALA A 45 -1.30 -3.47 8.61
CA ALA A 45 0.04 -2.91 8.72
C ALA A 45 0.26 -1.72 7.77
N GLU A 46 -0.18 -1.81 6.51
CA GLU A 46 -0.14 -0.71 5.54
C GLU A 46 -0.92 0.52 6.03
N TRP A 47 -2.10 0.33 6.64
CA TRP A 47 -2.87 1.41 7.24
C TRP A 47 -2.15 2.07 8.43
N LEU A 48 -1.53 1.27 9.29
CA LEU A 48 -0.73 1.78 10.42
C LEU A 48 0.49 2.57 9.95
N ILE A 49 1.17 2.11 8.90
CA ILE A 49 2.31 2.81 8.30
C ILE A 49 1.85 4.17 7.75
N MET A 50 0.75 4.21 6.99
CA MET A 50 0.21 5.47 6.46
C MET A 50 -0.17 6.45 7.57
N LEU A 51 -0.85 5.98 8.63
CA LEU A 51 -1.18 6.80 9.80
C LEU A 51 0.08 7.34 10.49
N THR A 52 1.10 6.50 10.63
CA THR A 52 2.39 6.89 11.22
C THR A 52 3.08 7.95 10.38
N SER A 53 3.08 7.84 9.05
CA SER A 53 3.66 8.86 8.16
C SER A 53 2.94 10.20 8.22
N ILE A 54 1.61 10.19 8.30
CA ILE A 54 0.82 11.43 8.54
C ILE A 54 1.19 12.02 9.90
N GLY A 55 1.28 11.19 10.93
CA GLY A 55 1.71 11.62 12.27
C GLY A 55 3.11 12.22 12.30
N LEU A 56 4.05 11.62 11.57
CA LEU A 56 5.41 12.11 11.41
C LEU A 56 5.46 13.48 10.72
N GLU A 57 4.68 13.69 9.66
CA GLU A 57 4.61 15.00 9.00
C GLU A 57 4.12 16.09 9.96
N ILE A 58 3.08 15.80 10.74
CA ILE A 58 2.56 16.71 11.77
C ILE A 58 3.62 16.99 12.83
N GLY A 59 4.28 15.94 13.33
CA GLY A 59 5.32 16.04 14.36
C GLY A 59 6.53 16.84 13.89
N LEU A 60 7.01 16.60 12.65
CA LEU A 60 8.10 17.35 12.04
C LEU A 60 7.73 18.81 11.84
N THR A 61 6.50 19.10 11.38
CA THR A 61 6.04 20.48 11.23
C THR A 61 6.03 21.21 12.57
N MET A 62 5.56 20.56 13.65
CA MET A 62 5.61 21.14 15.00
C MET A 62 7.04 21.35 15.49
N LEU A 63 7.96 20.43 15.19
CA LEU A 63 9.37 20.53 15.56
C LEU A 63 10.09 21.66 14.81
N GLY A 64 9.79 21.84 13.52
CA GLY A 64 10.32 22.93 12.70
C GLY A 64 9.94 24.31 13.23
N ASN A 65 8.71 24.45 13.72
CA ASN A 65 8.26 25.68 14.39
C ASN A 65 9.04 25.94 15.68
N TYR A 66 9.38 24.89 16.44
CA TYR A 66 10.15 25.03 17.68
C TYR A 66 11.62 25.42 17.44
N TYR A 67 12.25 24.92 16.37
CA TYR A 67 13.66 25.19 16.04
C TYR A 67 13.86 26.27 14.97
N HIS A 68 12.84 27.05 14.63
CA HIS A 68 12.88 28.09 13.59
C HIS A 68 13.34 27.60 12.21
N SER A 69 13.04 26.35 11.87
CA SER A 69 13.40 25.69 10.60
C SER A 69 12.17 25.14 9.87
N GLU A 70 11.11 25.95 9.83
CA GLU A 70 9.77 25.58 9.37
C GLU A 70 9.73 25.02 7.94
N GLU A 71 10.44 25.66 7.00
CA GLU A 71 10.46 25.21 5.61
C GLU A 71 11.07 23.82 5.45
N LEU A 72 12.23 23.58 6.08
CA LEU A 72 12.94 22.32 5.93
C LEU A 72 12.14 21.16 6.54
N ALA A 73 11.55 21.38 7.72
CA ALA A 73 10.77 20.37 8.42
C ALA A 73 9.45 20.05 7.68
N LYS A 74 8.80 21.07 7.11
CA LYS A 74 7.58 20.90 6.31
C LYS A 74 7.87 20.14 5.01
N VAL A 75 8.95 20.46 4.32
CA VAL A 75 9.37 19.76 3.10
C VAL A 75 9.67 18.29 3.42
N ALA A 76 10.46 18.03 4.46
CA ALA A 76 10.79 16.67 4.89
C ALA A 76 9.53 15.85 5.20
N GLY A 77 8.63 16.38 6.04
CA GLY A 77 7.37 15.70 6.39
C GLY A 77 6.49 15.41 5.18
N THR A 78 6.29 16.40 4.31
CA THR A 78 5.47 16.27 3.10
C THR A 78 6.04 15.20 2.16
N ILE A 79 7.35 15.21 1.93
CA ILE A 79 8.02 14.22 1.07
C ILE A 79 7.85 12.81 1.65
N THR A 80 8.02 12.64 2.96
CA THR A 80 7.83 11.35 3.62
C THR A 80 6.41 10.82 3.43
N ALA A 81 5.39 11.65 3.70
CA ALA A 81 4.00 11.22 3.58
C ALA A 81 3.60 10.88 2.13
N ILE A 82 4.04 11.68 1.15
CA ILE A 82 3.78 11.43 -0.28
C ILE A 82 4.49 10.16 -0.74
N SER A 83 5.75 9.95 -0.35
CA SER A 83 6.52 8.77 -0.74
C SER A 83 5.87 7.49 -0.24
N VAL A 84 5.46 7.46 1.03
CA VAL A 84 4.77 6.30 1.63
C VAL A 84 3.41 6.06 0.95
N PHE A 85 2.65 7.14 0.68
CA PHE A 85 1.38 7.02 -0.02
C PHE A 85 1.54 6.42 -1.43
N ILE A 86 2.51 6.88 -2.21
CA ILE A 86 2.79 6.35 -3.55
C ILE A 86 3.18 4.87 -3.46
N TYR A 87 4.08 4.53 -2.53
CA TYR A 87 4.52 3.16 -2.32
C TYR A 87 3.35 2.21 -2.03
N ILE A 88 2.51 2.53 -1.03
CA ILE A 88 1.35 1.71 -0.66
C ILE A 88 0.36 1.62 -1.83
N SER A 89 0.10 2.73 -2.52
CA SER A 89 -0.83 2.76 -3.66
C SER A 89 -0.38 1.83 -4.79
N ILE A 90 0.91 1.80 -5.10
CA ILE A 90 1.49 0.89 -6.10
C ILE A 90 1.33 -0.56 -5.63
N MET A 91 1.65 -0.87 -4.38
CA MET A 91 1.56 -2.23 -3.83
C MET A 91 0.14 -2.77 -3.80
N GLU A 92 -0.83 -1.94 -3.42
CA GLU A 92 -2.25 -2.25 -3.48
C GLU A 92 -2.70 -2.53 -4.92
N THR A 93 -2.32 -1.66 -5.86
CA THR A 93 -2.67 -1.79 -7.28
C THR A 93 -2.11 -3.09 -7.88
N ILE A 94 -0.85 -3.42 -7.58
CA ILE A 94 -0.23 -4.69 -8.00
C ILE A 94 -1.02 -5.88 -7.44
N SER A 95 -1.42 -5.84 -6.17
CA SER A 95 -2.18 -6.92 -5.53
C SER A 95 -3.55 -7.14 -6.20
N ILE A 96 -4.25 -6.05 -6.53
CA ILE A 96 -5.53 -6.11 -7.27
C ILE A 96 -5.35 -6.76 -8.63
N PHE A 97 -4.32 -6.36 -9.38
CA PHE A 97 -4.03 -6.93 -10.70
C PHE A 97 -3.63 -8.42 -10.63
N GLU A 98 -2.90 -8.83 -9.60
CA GLU A 98 -2.60 -10.25 -9.36
C GLU A 98 -3.88 -11.06 -9.12
N ASN A 99 -4.77 -10.57 -8.24
CA ASN A 99 -6.04 -11.23 -7.98
C ASN A 99 -6.89 -11.32 -9.26
N PHE A 100 -6.95 -10.23 -10.02
CA PHE A 100 -7.71 -10.18 -11.26
C PHE A 100 -7.15 -11.08 -12.36
N GLY A 101 -5.82 -11.13 -12.54
CA GLY A 101 -5.19 -12.01 -13.53
C GLY A 101 -5.31 -13.50 -13.20
N GLU A 102 -5.60 -13.85 -11.95
CA GLU A 102 -5.97 -15.22 -11.58
C GLU A 102 -7.45 -15.53 -11.80
N ILE A 103 -8.33 -14.52 -11.72
CA ILE A 103 -9.76 -14.65 -12.06
C ILE A 103 -9.95 -14.75 -13.58
N ASN A 104 -9.22 -13.96 -14.38
CA ASN A 104 -9.37 -13.91 -15.83
C ASN A 104 -8.15 -14.53 -16.58
N PRO A 105 -8.29 -15.75 -17.15
CA PRO A 105 -7.22 -16.45 -17.87
C PRO A 105 -6.70 -15.70 -19.10
N GLU A 106 -7.53 -14.87 -19.75
CA GLU A 106 -7.15 -14.08 -20.93
C GLU A 106 -6.10 -13.01 -20.59
N MET A 107 -5.96 -12.66 -19.31
CA MET A 107 -4.98 -11.71 -18.81
C MET A 107 -3.66 -12.35 -18.36
N SER A 108 -3.45 -13.63 -18.70
CA SER A 108 -2.23 -14.36 -18.38
C SER A 108 -0.94 -13.68 -18.87
N TRP A 109 -1.02 -12.83 -19.89
CA TRP A 109 0.08 -12.01 -20.40
C TRP A 109 0.62 -11.00 -19.36
N ILE A 110 -0.20 -10.57 -18.39
CA ILE A 110 0.18 -9.57 -17.38
C ILE A 110 0.89 -10.20 -16.17
N LYS A 111 0.69 -11.51 -15.94
CA LYS A 111 1.34 -12.28 -14.86
C LYS A 111 2.88 -12.16 -14.85
N PRO A 112 3.61 -12.30 -15.98
CA PRO A 112 5.06 -12.12 -15.98
C PRO A 112 5.50 -10.69 -15.66
N ILE A 113 4.70 -9.68 -16.02
CA ILE A 113 4.98 -8.27 -15.71
C ILE A 113 4.79 -8.02 -14.21
N LEU A 114 3.67 -8.46 -13.64
CA LEU A 114 3.39 -8.37 -12.20
C LEU A 114 4.45 -9.10 -11.37
N LYS A 115 4.85 -10.31 -11.79
CA LYS A 115 5.88 -11.09 -11.08
C LYS A 115 7.23 -10.38 -11.09
N ARG A 116 7.58 -9.66 -12.16
CA ARG A 116 8.79 -8.82 -12.21
C ARG A 116 8.67 -7.62 -11.27
N LEU A 117 7.56 -6.87 -11.35
CA LEU A 117 7.31 -5.72 -10.48
C LEU A 117 7.40 -6.10 -9.00
N ARG A 118 6.74 -7.19 -8.61
CA ARG A 118 6.80 -7.70 -7.24
C ARG A 118 8.17 -8.18 -6.81
N LYS A 119 8.98 -8.74 -7.73
CA LYS A 119 10.37 -9.09 -7.42
C LYS A 119 11.19 -7.84 -7.08
N TYR A 120 11.02 -6.75 -7.83
CA TYR A 120 11.69 -5.48 -7.50
C TYR A 120 11.22 -4.96 -6.15
N THR A 121 9.92 -4.94 -5.88
CA THR A 121 9.42 -4.43 -4.59
C THR A 121 9.78 -5.30 -3.38
N ASN A 122 9.94 -6.62 -3.56
CA ASN A 122 10.37 -7.53 -2.50
C ASN A 122 11.90 -7.65 -2.34
N ASN A 123 12.69 -7.39 -3.39
CA ASN A 123 14.15 -7.43 -3.27
C ASN A 123 14.68 -6.21 -2.49
N ASP A 124 14.03 -5.05 -2.60
CA ASP A 124 14.39 -3.85 -1.83
C ASP A 124 14.14 -3.98 -0.30
N SER A 125 13.55 -5.09 0.17
CA SER A 125 13.31 -5.38 1.59
C SER A 125 14.18 -6.51 2.17
N ASN A 126 15.08 -7.11 1.37
CA ASN A 126 15.96 -8.22 1.79
C ASN A 126 17.47 -7.91 1.63
N GLU A 127 17.84 -6.65 1.41
CA GLU A 127 19.26 -6.20 1.37
C GLU A 127 19.72 -5.46 2.64
N GLU A 128 19.03 -5.65 3.78
CA GLU A 128 19.53 -5.29 5.13
C GLU A 128 19.76 -6.52 6.01
#